data_AF-A0A7L2GDD3-F1
#
_entry.id   AF-A0A7L2GDD3-F1
#
_cell.length_a   1.000
_cell.length_b   1.000
_cell.length_c   1.000
_cell.angle_alpha   90.00
_cell.angle_beta   90.00
_cell.angle_gamma   90.00
#
_symmetry.space_group_name_H-M   'P 1'
#
loop_
_entity.id
_entity.type
_entity.pdbx_description
1 polymer ?
#
loop_
_entity_poly.entity_id
_entity_poly.type
_entity_poly.pdbx_seq_one_letter_code
_entity_poly.pdbx_strand_id
1 'polypeptide(L)'
;PYRCGECGKAFGWSSSLLEHRKGHAGAKPHACGECGKAFSRGSTLLEHQRTHTGEKPFRCGQCGARFSQSSTLVHHRRTHTQCGARFSQSSTLVHHRRTHTGERPYGCPECGRAFGRKSTLATHRRTHTGERPYGCPECGRRFAVSSDLAKHR
;
A
#
# COMPACT_ATOMS: atom_id res chain seq x y z
N PRO A 1 -3.13 36.48 19.90
CA PRO A 1 -2.06 35.77 19.15
C PRO A 1 -0.74 35.78 19.92
N TYR A 2 -0.17 34.60 20.19
CA TYR A 2 1.05 34.46 20.99
C TYR A 2 2.28 34.44 20.08
N ARG A 3 3.24 35.36 20.26
CA ARG A 3 4.43 35.47 19.40
C ARG A 3 5.71 34.99 20.09
N CYS A 4 6.57 34.33 19.33
CA CYS A 4 7.91 33.96 19.77
C CYS A 4 8.86 35.16 19.63
N GLY A 5 9.52 35.55 20.73
CA GLY A 5 10.45 36.68 20.73
C GLY A 5 11.74 36.41 19.96
N GLU A 6 12.14 35.14 19.85
CA GLU A 6 13.41 34.74 19.20
C GLU A 6 13.32 34.65 17.68
N CYS A 7 12.16 34.29 17.12
CA CYS A 7 12.01 34.06 15.67
C CYS A 7 10.75 34.70 15.07
N GLY A 8 9.98 35.45 15.85
CA GLY A 8 8.79 36.19 15.40
C GLY A 8 7.56 35.34 15.06
N LYS A 9 7.64 34.01 15.09
CA LYS A 9 6.51 33.12 14.75
C LYS A 9 5.32 33.34 15.68
N ALA A 10 4.12 33.44 15.09
CA ALA A 10 2.87 33.64 15.81
C ALA A 10 2.08 32.32 15.91
N PHE A 11 1.42 32.13 17.05
CA PHE A 11 0.65 30.94 17.39
C PHE A 11 -0.73 31.33 17.93
N GLY A 12 -1.73 30.49 17.64
CA GLY A 12 -3.11 30.69 18.12
C GLY A 12 -3.27 30.49 19.63
N TRP A 13 -2.42 29.65 20.24
CA TRP A 13 -2.50 29.29 21.66
C TRP A 13 -1.14 29.40 22.35
N SER A 14 -1.16 29.70 23.66
CA SER A 14 0.05 29.83 24.49
C SER A 14 0.80 28.50 24.63
N SER A 15 0.08 27.37 24.71
CA SER A 15 0.65 26.03 24.75
C SER A 15 1.49 25.72 23.50
N SER A 16 1.00 26.09 22.32
CA SER A 16 1.74 25.93 21.06
C SER A 16 3.01 26.78 21.00
N LEU A 17 2.98 28.00 21.57
CA LEU A 17 4.17 28.84 21.68
C LEU A 17 5.19 28.25 22.67
N LEU A 18 4.74 27.72 23.81
CA LEU A 18 5.60 27.08 24.80
C LEU A 18 6.31 25.84 24.22
N GLU A 19 5.56 24.99 23.51
CA GLU A 19 6.11 23.84 22.79
C GLU A 19 7.10 24.24 21.69
N HIS A 20 6.82 25.34 20.99
CA HIS A 20 7.73 25.88 19.98
C HIS A 20 9.06 26.36 20.59
N ARG A 21 9.03 27.03 21.75
CA ARG A 21 10.24 27.50 22.44
C ARG A 21 11.16 26.36 22.88
N LYS A 22 10.61 25.18 23.24
CA LYS A 22 11.43 23.98 23.52
C LYS A 22 12.33 23.58 22.35
N GLY A 23 11.90 23.89 21.11
CA GLY A 23 12.68 23.65 19.90
C GLY A 23 13.92 24.55 19.77
N HIS A 24 13.86 25.80 20.25
CA HIS A 24 15.01 26.72 20.23
C HIS A 24 16.10 26.30 21.22
N ALA A 25 15.69 25.82 22.39
CA ALA A 25 16.60 25.30 23.41
C ALA A 25 17.23 23.93 23.05
N GLY A 26 16.83 23.32 21.92
CA GLY A 26 17.23 21.95 21.56
C GLY A 26 16.79 20.89 22.58
N ALA A 27 15.91 21.25 23.52
CA ALA A 27 15.50 20.40 24.62
C ALA A 27 14.71 19.21 24.07
N LYS A 28 15.20 18.01 24.34
CA LYS A 28 14.58 16.74 23.96
C LYS A 28 14.31 15.90 25.23
N PRO A 29 13.26 16.24 26.00
CA PRO A 29 13.03 15.65 27.31
C PRO A 29 12.68 14.15 27.26
N HIS A 30 12.30 13.64 26.09
CA HIS A 30 11.77 12.29 25.92
C HIS A 30 12.81 11.41 25.24
N ALA A 31 13.55 10.62 26.01
CA ALA A 31 14.56 9.69 25.50
C ALA A 31 14.02 8.26 25.32
N CYS A 32 14.45 7.60 24.26
CA CYS A 32 14.21 6.18 24.03
C CYS A 32 15.16 5.35 24.90
N GLY A 33 14.62 4.46 25.73
CA GLY A 33 15.41 3.58 26.57
C GLY A 33 16.22 2.52 25.81
N GLU A 34 15.82 2.16 24.59
CA GLU A 34 16.50 1.12 23.80
C GLU A 34 17.69 1.65 22.98
N CYS A 35 17.58 2.85 22.40
CA CYS A 35 18.63 3.39 21.51
C CYS A 35 19.15 4.78 21.91
N GLY A 36 18.68 5.34 23.02
CA GLY A 36 19.13 6.65 23.53
C GLY A 36 18.66 7.86 22.72
N LYS A 37 17.93 7.67 21.61
CA LYS A 37 17.43 8.78 20.80
C LYS A 37 16.43 9.62 21.59
N ALA A 38 16.62 10.94 21.56
CA ALA A 38 15.79 11.89 22.29
C ALA A 38 14.87 12.71 21.37
N PHE A 39 13.67 13.00 21.85
CA PHE A 39 12.60 13.68 21.13
C PHE A 39 12.06 14.86 21.96
N SER A 40 11.60 15.89 21.26
CA SER A 40 11.00 17.08 21.87
C SER A 40 9.59 16.83 22.40
N ARG A 41 8.90 15.81 21.87
CA ARG A 41 7.52 15.45 22.24
C ARG A 41 7.42 13.97 22.56
N GLY A 42 6.65 13.65 23.60
CA GLY A 42 6.38 12.26 23.99
C GLY A 42 5.65 11.46 22.91
N SER A 43 4.74 12.09 22.14
CA SER A 43 4.05 11.43 21.03
C SER A 43 5.00 10.96 19.93
N THR A 44 6.06 11.73 19.64
CA THR A 44 7.09 11.36 18.66
C THR A 44 7.98 10.24 19.19
N LEU A 45 8.26 10.21 20.50
CA LEU A 45 8.94 9.07 21.12
C LEU A 45 8.09 7.79 21.04
N LEU A 46 6.80 7.85 21.37
CA LEU A 46 5.89 6.70 21.28
C LEU A 46 5.78 6.16 19.85
N GLU A 47 5.75 7.06 18.86
CA GLU A 47 5.79 6.67 17.45
C GLU A 47 7.12 6.02 17.07
N HIS A 48 8.24 6.59 17.52
CA HIS A 48 9.58 6.05 17.30
C HIS A 48 9.74 4.66 17.92
N GLN A 49 9.18 4.38 19.09
CA GLN A 49 9.24 3.06 19.72
C GLN A 49 8.68 1.94 18.82
N ARG A 50 7.75 2.26 17.91
CA ARG A 50 7.25 1.29 16.92
C ARG A 50 8.31 0.82 15.93
N THR A 51 9.42 1.55 15.79
CA THR A 51 10.56 1.12 14.96
C THR A 51 11.35 -0.02 15.59
N HIS A 52 11.28 -0.15 16.92
CA HIS A 52 11.88 -1.25 17.67
C HIS A 52 10.95 -2.46 17.72
N THR A 53 9.67 -2.24 18.05
CA THR A 53 8.68 -3.33 18.20
C THR A 53 8.14 -3.84 16.86
N GLY A 54 8.33 -3.09 15.78
CA GLY A 54 7.76 -3.40 14.47
C GLY A 54 6.24 -3.21 14.39
N GLU A 55 5.62 -2.61 15.41
CA GLU A 55 4.18 -2.41 15.46
C GLU A 55 3.67 -1.56 14.28
N LYS A 56 2.65 -2.08 13.59
CA LYS A 56 1.96 -1.39 12.50
C LYS A 56 0.45 -1.36 12.78
N PRO A 57 -0.01 -0.41 13.62
CA PRO A 57 -1.41 -0.35 14.05
C PRO A 57 -2.36 0.02 12.91
N PHE A 58 -1.89 0.80 11.94
CA PHE A 58 -2.75 1.39 10.91
C PHE A 58 -2.88 0.44 9.72
N ARG A 59 -4.07 -0.16 9.54
CA ARG A 59 -4.38 -1.07 8.44
C ARG A 59 -5.15 -0.35 7.32
N CYS A 60 -4.73 -0.55 6.08
CA CYS A 60 -5.47 -0.12 4.92
C CYS A 60 -6.67 -1.05 4.69
N GLY A 61 -7.89 -0.51 4.72
CA GLY A 61 -9.10 -1.31 4.49
C GLY A 61 -9.24 -1.86 3.06
N GLN A 62 -8.53 -1.29 2.07
CA GLN A 62 -8.63 -1.73 0.67
C GLN A 62 -7.66 -2.87 0.32
N CYS A 63 -6.44 -2.87 0.87
CA CYS A 63 -5.41 -3.86 0.54
C CYS A 63 -4.87 -4.65 1.73
N GLY A 64 -5.27 -4.31 2.96
CA GLY A 64 -4.75 -4.93 4.16
C GLY A 64 -3.32 -4.51 4.56
N ALA A 65 -2.63 -3.70 3.74
CA ALA A 65 -1.29 -3.19 4.07
C ALA A 65 -1.30 -2.45 5.40
N ARG A 66 -0.24 -2.64 6.20
CA ARG A 66 -0.12 -2.09 7.55
C ARG A 66 0.99 -1.05 7.62
N PHE A 67 0.77 0.00 8.39
CA PHE A 67 1.67 1.14 8.55
C PHE A 67 1.87 1.46 10.04
N SER A 68 3.06 1.96 10.38
CA SER A 68 3.41 2.42 11.73
C SER A 68 2.84 3.81 12.05
N GLN A 69 2.50 4.60 11.02
CA GLN A 69 1.94 5.95 11.13
C GLN A 69 0.65 6.11 10.32
N SER A 70 -0.27 6.94 10.83
CA SER A 70 -1.54 7.25 10.17
C SER A 70 -1.36 8.11 8.91
N SER A 71 -0.42 9.05 8.94
CA SER A 71 -0.05 9.91 7.80
C SER A 71 0.38 9.09 6.59
N THR A 72 1.25 8.09 6.80
CA THR A 72 1.69 7.17 5.75
C THR A 72 0.53 6.35 5.19
N LEU A 73 -0.39 5.88 6.04
CA LEU A 73 -1.61 5.22 5.57
C LEU A 73 -2.47 6.16 4.70
N VAL A 74 -2.68 7.41 5.12
CA VAL A 74 -3.45 8.40 4.34
C VAL A 74 -2.80 8.66 2.99
N HIS A 75 -1.47 8.79 2.95
CA HIS A 75 -0.74 8.94 1.68
C HIS A 75 -0.87 7.69 0.80
N HIS A 76 -0.68 6.50 1.38
CA HIS A 76 -0.86 5.23 0.69
C HIS A 76 -2.27 5.08 0.10
N ARG A 77 -3.32 5.54 0.80
CA ARG A 77 -4.69 5.48 0.27
C ARG A 77 -4.85 6.20 -1.07
N ARG A 78 -4.01 7.20 -1.36
CA ARG A 78 -4.03 7.91 -2.65
C ARG A 78 -3.49 7.07 -3.79
N THR A 79 -2.63 6.08 -3.54
CA THR A 79 -2.15 5.20 -4.62
C THR A 79 -3.28 4.35 -5.21
N HIS A 80 -4.32 4.07 -4.41
CA HIS A 80 -5.51 3.37 -4.90
C HIS A 80 -6.42 4.25 -5.77
N THR A 81 -6.33 5.58 -5.66
CA THR A 81 -7.24 6.52 -6.34
C THR A 81 -6.56 7.37 -7.42
N GLN A 82 -5.26 7.64 -7.34
CA GLN A 82 -4.52 8.56 -8.21
C GLN A 82 -3.49 7.84 -9.09
N CYS A 83 -3.83 6.69 -9.66
CA CYS A 83 -3.00 6.00 -10.65
C CYS A 83 -3.17 6.53 -12.08
N GLY A 84 -3.92 7.63 -12.28
CA GLY A 84 -4.18 8.24 -13.59
C GLY A 84 -5.08 7.42 -14.53
N ALA A 85 -5.35 6.16 -14.20
CA ALA A 85 -6.17 5.27 -15.00
C ALA A 85 -7.66 5.65 -14.92
N ARG A 86 -8.25 6.00 -16.07
CA ARG A 86 -9.68 6.28 -16.22
C ARG A 86 -10.34 5.10 -16.91
N PHE A 87 -11.43 4.62 -16.34
CA PHE A 87 -12.20 3.49 -16.87
C PHE A 87 -13.61 3.94 -17.20
N SER A 88 -14.10 3.53 -18.37
CA SER A 88 -15.50 3.74 -18.78
C SER A 88 -16.47 2.79 -18.07
N GLN A 89 -15.96 1.67 -17.51
CA GLN A 89 -16.77 0.64 -16.85
C GLN A 89 -16.33 0.43 -15.40
N SER A 90 -17.32 0.30 -14.50
CA SER A 90 -17.10 0.08 -13.07
C SER A 90 -16.42 -1.25 -12.77
N SER A 91 -16.76 -2.32 -13.50
CA SER A 91 -16.12 -3.63 -13.37
C SER A 91 -14.62 -3.56 -13.65
N THR A 92 -14.20 -2.85 -14.71
CA THR A 92 -12.80 -2.66 -15.06
C THR A 92 -12.04 -1.88 -13.99
N LEU A 93 -12.66 -0.83 -13.42
CA LEU A 93 -12.10 -0.11 -12.28
C LEU A 93 -11.91 -1.01 -11.06
N VAL A 94 -12.87 -1.86 -10.73
CA VAL A 94 -12.76 -2.82 -9.62
C VAL A 94 -11.61 -3.80 -9.87
N HIS A 95 -11.50 -4.36 -11.07
CA HIS A 95 -10.39 -5.24 -11.43
C HIS A 95 -9.04 -4.54 -11.41
N HIS A 96 -8.99 -3.27 -11.84
CA HIS A 96 -7.78 -2.46 -11.78
C HIS A 96 -7.37 -2.17 -10.35
N ARG A 97 -8.31 -1.86 -9.44
CA ARG A 97 -7.99 -1.62 -8.03
C ARG A 97 -7.24 -2.81 -7.40
N ARG A 98 -7.54 -4.04 -7.84
CA ARG A 98 -6.82 -5.25 -7.39
C ARG A 98 -5.32 -5.25 -7.73
N THR A 99 -4.87 -4.50 -8.73
CA THR A 99 -3.43 -4.39 -9.04
C THR A 99 -2.69 -3.55 -8.00
N HIS A 100 -3.37 -2.60 -7.36
CA HIS A 100 -2.81 -1.81 -6.26
C HIS A 100 -2.93 -2.52 -4.92
N THR A 101 -4.01 -3.28 -4.73
CA THR A 101 -4.25 -3.98 -3.46
C THR A 101 -3.57 -5.34 -3.36
N GLY A 102 -3.19 -5.95 -4.47
CA GLY A 102 -2.69 -7.33 -4.52
C GLY A 102 -3.76 -8.38 -4.22
N GLU A 103 -5.03 -7.99 -4.14
CA GLU A 103 -6.15 -8.89 -3.83
C GLU A 103 -6.31 -9.94 -4.95
N ARG A 104 -6.31 -11.22 -4.56
CA ARG A 104 -6.44 -12.37 -5.46
C ARG A 104 -7.58 -13.28 -4.98
N PRO A 105 -8.85 -12.94 -5.26
CA PRO A 105 -10.00 -13.66 -4.70
C PRO A 105 -10.19 -15.08 -5.24
N TYR A 106 -9.58 -15.39 -6.39
CA TYR A 106 -9.87 -16.63 -7.11
C TYR A 106 -8.75 -17.64 -6.89
N GLY A 107 -8.91 -18.52 -5.91
CA GLY A 107 -7.99 -19.63 -5.62
C GLY A 107 -8.13 -20.81 -6.59
N CYS A 108 -7.01 -21.38 -7.01
CA CYS A 108 -6.99 -22.68 -7.68
C CYS A 108 -7.10 -23.79 -6.61
N PRO A 109 -8.10 -24.68 -6.67
CA PRO A 109 -8.26 -25.75 -5.70
C PRO A 109 -7.17 -26.82 -5.80
N GLU A 110 -6.54 -26.96 -6.97
CA GLU A 110 -5.57 -28.02 -7.26
C GLU A 110 -4.16 -27.68 -6.74
N CYS A 111 -3.77 -26.40 -6.73
CA CYS A 111 -2.42 -25.98 -6.34
C CYS A 111 -2.36 -24.79 -5.36
N GLY A 112 -3.51 -24.30 -4.88
CA GLY A 112 -3.61 -23.16 -3.95
C GLY A 112 -3.27 -21.80 -4.55
N ARG A 113 -2.82 -21.72 -5.81
CA ARG A 113 -2.45 -20.45 -6.44
C ARG A 113 -3.67 -19.55 -6.65
N ALA A 114 -3.62 -18.32 -6.15
CA ALA A 114 -4.72 -17.36 -6.27
C ALA A 114 -4.60 -16.44 -7.49
N PHE A 115 -5.69 -15.85 -7.98
CA PHE A 115 -5.70 -14.94 -9.13
C PHE A 115 -6.62 -13.74 -8.90
N GLY A 116 -6.31 -12.60 -9.53
CA GLY A 116 -7.13 -11.37 -9.44
C GLY A 116 -8.37 -11.37 -10.34
N ARG A 117 -8.44 -12.28 -11.32
CA ARG A 117 -9.55 -12.41 -12.27
C ARG A 117 -9.96 -13.87 -12.45
N LYS A 118 -11.27 -14.13 -12.58
CA LYS A 118 -11.83 -15.47 -12.80
C LYS A 118 -11.36 -16.06 -14.14
N SER A 119 -11.26 -15.24 -15.19
CA SER A 119 -10.76 -15.67 -16.50
C SER A 119 -9.33 -16.18 -16.43
N THR A 120 -8.45 -15.51 -15.67
CA THR A 120 -7.06 -15.95 -15.47
C THR A 120 -6.97 -17.26 -14.70
N LEU A 121 -7.84 -17.47 -13.70
CA LEU A 121 -7.94 -18.77 -13.02
C LEU A 121 -8.41 -19.86 -14.00
N ALA A 122 -9.42 -19.58 -14.82
CA ALA A 122 -9.94 -20.54 -15.79
C ALA A 122 -8.87 -20.98 -16.81
N THR A 123 -8.09 -20.03 -17.34
CA THR A 123 -6.96 -20.35 -18.22
C THR A 123 -5.86 -21.08 -17.49
N HIS A 124 -5.58 -20.74 -16.23
CA HIS A 124 -4.59 -21.45 -15.42
C HIS A 124 -4.98 -22.92 -15.21
N ARG A 125 -6.26 -23.23 -14.97
CA ARG A 125 -6.68 -24.64 -14.78
C ARG A 125 -6.36 -25.54 -15.97
N ARG A 126 -6.24 -24.99 -17.18
CA ARG A 126 -5.80 -25.73 -18.37
C ARG A 126 -4.37 -26.26 -18.25
N THR A 127 -3.54 -25.70 -17.38
CA THR A 127 -2.19 -26.24 -17.13
C THR A 127 -2.22 -27.55 -16.38
N HIS A 128 -3.29 -27.82 -15.63
CA HIS A 128 -3.47 -29.09 -14.93
C HIS A 128 -4.15 -30.14 -15.82
N THR A 129 -5.14 -29.73 -16.61
CA THR A 129 -5.86 -30.64 -17.51
C THR A 129 -5.14 -30.91 -18.84
N GLY A 130 -4.16 -30.09 -19.21
CA GLY A 130 -3.48 -30.15 -20.51
C GLY A 130 -4.34 -29.67 -21.68
N GLU A 131 -5.51 -29.07 -21.43
CA GLU A 131 -6.42 -28.61 -22.49
C GLU A 131 -5.79 -27.49 -23.34
N ARG A 132 -5.69 -27.72 -24.66
CA ARG A 132 -5.16 -26.74 -25.62
C ARG A 132 -6.15 -26.51 -26.77
N PRO A 133 -7.19 -25.69 -26.56
CA PRO A 133 -8.29 -25.53 -27.54
C PRO A 133 -7.85 -24.85 -28.83
N TYR A 134 -6.81 -24.01 -28.77
CA TYR A 134 -6.47 -23.10 -29.87
C TYR A 134 -5.38 -23.71 -30.74
N GLY A 135 -5.72 -24.16 -31.94
CA GLY A 135 -4.77 -24.70 -32.92
C GLY A 135 -4.29 -23.66 -33.92
N CYS A 136 -2.99 -23.69 -34.27
CA CYS A 136 -2.46 -23.00 -35.43
C CYS A 136 -2.80 -23.82 -36.70
N PRO A 137 -3.50 -23.24 -37.69
CA PRO A 137 -3.87 -23.97 -38.90
C PRO A 137 -2.67 -24.30 -39.80
N GLU A 138 -1.58 -23.53 -39.71
CA GLU A 138 -0.40 -23.71 -40.57
C GLU A 138 0.55 -24.81 -40.08
N CYS A 139 0.83 -24.85 -38.78
CA CYS A 139 1.81 -25.78 -38.20
C CYS A 139 1.21 -26.83 -37.25
N GLY A 140 -0.11 -26.80 -37.01
CA GLY A 140 -0.80 -27.73 -36.11
C GLY A 140 -0.53 -27.52 -34.62
N ARG A 141 0.36 -26.60 -34.24
CA ARG A 141 0.71 -26.34 -32.83
C ARG A 141 -0.50 -25.82 -32.06
N ARG A 142 -0.78 -26.41 -30.90
CA ARG A 142 -1.92 -26.05 -30.04
C ARG A 142 -1.51 -25.15 -28.87
N PHE A 143 -2.42 -24.33 -28.37
CA PHE A 143 -2.16 -23.37 -27.29
C PHE A 143 -3.31 -23.40 -26.26
N ALA A 144 -2.97 -23.13 -25.00
CA ALA A 144 -3.95 -23.08 -23.92
C ALA A 144 -4.74 -21.76 -23.90
N VAL A 145 -4.21 -20.68 -24.49
CA VAL A 145 -4.85 -19.36 -24.54
C VAL A 145 -4.75 -18.78 -25.96
N SER A 146 -5.80 -18.10 -26.41
CA SER A 146 -5.88 -17.51 -27.76
C SER A 146 -4.83 -16.42 -28.00
N SER A 147 -4.46 -15.67 -26.95
CA SER A 147 -3.41 -14.65 -27.04
C SER A 147 -2.04 -15.24 -27.39
N ASP A 148 -1.75 -16.48 -26.97
CA ASP A 148 -0.49 -17.14 -27.28
C ASP A 148 -0.48 -17.61 -28.73
N LEU A 149 -1.62 -18.09 -29.25
CA LEU A 149 -1.79 -18.37 -30.67
C LEU A 149 -1.64 -17.08 -31.50
N ALA A 150 -2.23 -15.96 -31.06
CA ALA A 150 -2.15 -14.70 -31.79
C ALA A 150 -0.72 -14.14 -31.88
N LYS A 151 0.13 -14.41 -30.88
CA LYS A 151 1.57 -14.05 -30.90
C LYS A 151 2.42 -15.04 -31.69
N HIS A 152 1.91 -16.25 -31.91
CA HIS A 152 2.62 -17.30 -32.63
C HIS A 152 2.42 -17.21 -34.14
N ARG A 153 1.22 -16.81 -34.58
CA ARG A 153 0.93 -16.43 -35.97
C ARG A 153 1.76 -15.21 -36.35
#